data_AF-A0A158S0Z3-F1
#
_entry.id   AF-A0A158S0Z3-F1
#
_cell.length_a   1.000
_cell.length_b   1.000
_cell.length_c   1.000
_cell.angle_alpha   90.00
_cell.angle_beta   90.00
_cell.angle_gamma   90.00
#
_symmetry.space_group_name_H-M   'P 1'
#
loop_
_entity.id
_entity.type
_entity.pdbx_description
1 polymer ?
#
loop_
_entity_poly.entity_id
_entity_poly.type
_entity_poly.pdbx_seq_one_letter_code
_entity_poly.pdbx_strand_id
1 'polypeptide(L)'
;MVLARRIGLDVAPITADVAGKRNYLLDAVIFSIAIGNVDSHAKTYSILLGQGAPRLAPLYDLMSGLAWSNIPQNHAQAIGGQRRGRHIYGRHWRRMAEAACLAARGTIRRVEQVTTRLLRELPAAVEEVTAMPAGPAMLEVFARVIEERATEVGSHAGQEGTPDIAAAPADDAPPPGLALIPPTGTAETVLLPLQAFPLFIMPCNRAAFPADLEQRADR
;
A
#
# COMPACT_ATOMS: atom_id res chain seq x y z
N MET A 1 9.56 -9.07 2.97
CA MET A 1 10.60 -8.15 3.50
C MET A 1 11.84 -8.01 2.62
N VAL A 2 12.54 -9.09 2.28
CA VAL A 2 13.78 -9.06 1.46
C VAL A 2 13.61 -8.23 0.18
N LEU A 3 12.53 -8.46 -0.56
CA LEU A 3 12.24 -7.75 -1.81
C LEU A 3 12.11 -6.23 -1.61
N ALA A 4 11.44 -5.78 -0.54
CA ALA A 4 11.28 -4.35 -0.23
C ALA A 4 12.65 -3.68 -0.03
N ARG A 5 13.55 -4.31 0.75
CA ARG A 5 14.93 -3.82 0.95
C ARG A 5 15.69 -3.74 -0.37
N ARG A 6 15.61 -4.76 -1.23
CA ARG A 6 16.29 -4.79 -2.54
C ARG A 6 15.86 -3.67 -3.49
N ILE A 7 14.59 -3.29 -3.44
CA ILE A 7 14.10 -2.14 -4.20
C ILE A 7 14.32 -0.79 -3.50
N GLY A 8 15.04 -0.80 -2.36
CA GLY A 8 15.41 0.38 -1.59
C GLY A 8 14.27 0.97 -0.77
N LEU A 9 13.35 0.15 -0.24
CA LEU A 9 12.33 0.55 0.72
C LEU A 9 12.75 0.20 2.15
N ASP A 10 13.93 0.71 2.51
CA ASP A 10 14.50 0.73 3.85
C ASP A 10 14.11 2.04 4.57
N VAL A 11 14.92 2.48 5.54
CA VAL A 11 14.67 3.75 6.26
C VAL A 11 15.03 4.93 5.37
N ALA A 12 14.08 5.82 5.13
CA ALA A 12 14.32 6.99 4.29
C ALA A 12 13.44 8.20 4.65
N PRO A 13 13.84 9.44 4.30
CA PRO A 13 13.01 10.62 4.51
C PRO A 13 11.61 10.48 3.88
N ILE A 14 10.58 10.96 4.59
CA ILE A 14 9.19 10.93 4.08
C ILE A 14 9.00 11.93 2.94
N THR A 15 9.76 13.03 2.97
CA THR A 15 9.52 14.21 2.16
C THR A 15 9.92 14.03 0.69
N ALA A 16 9.08 14.57 -0.19
CA ALA A 16 9.48 15.05 -1.51
C ALA A 16 10.01 16.49 -1.34
N ASP A 17 11.29 16.65 -1.04
CA ASP A 17 11.96 17.95 -1.03
C ASP A 17 12.53 18.24 -2.44
N VAL A 18 12.18 19.43 -2.97
CA VAL A 18 12.64 20.12 -4.19
C VAL A 18 12.84 19.22 -5.43
N ALA A 19 11.98 19.44 -6.44
CA ALA A 19 12.11 19.02 -7.84
C ALA A 19 13.03 17.80 -8.10
N GLY A 20 12.48 16.58 -7.95
CA GLY A 20 13.09 15.35 -8.49
C GLY A 20 13.49 14.27 -7.49
N LYS A 21 13.34 14.49 -6.18
CA LYS A 21 13.61 13.43 -5.19
C LYS A 21 12.44 12.44 -5.04
N ARG A 22 12.82 11.19 -4.81
CA ARG A 22 11.97 10.00 -4.59
C ARG A 22 11.01 10.20 -3.41
N ASN A 23 9.71 9.97 -3.63
CA ASN A 23 8.72 9.94 -2.55
C ASN A 23 8.61 8.50 -2.01
N TYR A 24 9.19 8.25 -0.83
CA TYR A 24 9.27 6.91 -0.25
C TYR A 24 7.92 6.37 0.20
N LEU A 25 7.01 7.24 0.66
CA LEU A 25 5.67 6.82 1.02
C LEU A 25 4.88 6.39 -0.22
N LEU A 26 4.99 7.14 -1.32
CA LEU A 26 4.39 6.75 -2.60
C LEU A 26 4.94 5.39 -3.07
N ASP A 27 6.25 5.19 -3.00
CA ASP A 27 6.84 3.92 -3.40
C ASP A 27 6.40 2.75 -2.53
N ALA A 28 6.23 2.98 -1.23
CA ALA A 28 5.71 1.98 -0.31
C ALA A 28 4.25 1.61 -0.62
N VAL A 29 3.42 2.59 -0.98
CA VAL A 29 2.04 2.36 -1.45
C VAL A 29 2.05 1.58 -2.76
N ILE A 30 2.83 2.01 -3.75
CA ILE A 30 2.94 1.30 -5.04
C ILE A 30 3.41 -0.14 -4.83
N PHE A 31 4.45 -0.33 -4.02
CA PHE A 31 4.97 -1.64 -3.69
C PHE A 31 3.91 -2.54 -3.04
N SER A 32 3.13 -2.01 -2.10
CA SER A 32 2.06 -2.75 -1.43
C SER A 32 0.99 -3.22 -2.44
N ILE A 33 0.61 -2.36 -3.39
CA ILE A 33 -0.31 -2.75 -4.47
C ILE A 33 0.31 -3.80 -5.42
N ALA A 34 1.60 -3.64 -5.75
CA ALA A 34 2.32 -4.50 -6.69
C ALA A 34 2.59 -5.91 -6.15
N ILE A 35 2.81 -6.07 -4.84
CA ILE A 35 2.93 -7.40 -4.23
C ILE A 35 1.59 -8.03 -3.84
N GLY A 36 0.47 -7.30 -4.03
CA GLY A 36 -0.83 -7.78 -3.58
C GLY A 36 -0.98 -7.78 -2.05
N ASN A 37 -0.41 -6.79 -1.37
CA ASN A 37 -0.63 -6.62 0.07
C ASN A 37 -2.02 -6.05 0.33
N VAL A 38 -2.95 -6.93 0.63
CA VAL A 38 -4.36 -6.59 0.85
C VAL A 38 -4.60 -6.01 2.25
N ASP A 39 -3.69 -6.26 3.21
CA ASP A 39 -3.81 -5.86 4.62
C ASP A 39 -2.98 -4.60 4.96
N SER A 40 -2.61 -3.80 3.96
CA SER A 40 -1.78 -2.60 4.14
C SER A 40 -2.56 -1.41 4.73
N HIS A 41 -2.98 -1.51 5.99
CA HIS A 41 -3.69 -0.45 6.72
C HIS A 41 -2.80 0.73 7.10
N ALA A 42 -3.39 1.87 7.52
CA ALA A 42 -2.59 3.03 7.96
C ALA A 42 -1.61 2.69 9.10
N LYS A 43 -1.98 1.75 10.00
CA LYS A 43 -1.13 1.27 11.10
C LYS A 43 0.11 0.48 10.66
N THR A 44 0.18 0.04 9.41
CA THR A 44 1.34 -0.73 8.89
C THR A 44 2.49 0.18 8.45
N TYR A 45 2.28 1.50 8.48
CA TYR A 45 3.31 2.50 8.22
C TYR A 45 3.68 3.18 9.52
N SER A 46 4.98 3.28 9.79
CA SER A 46 5.51 4.00 10.95
C SER A 46 6.46 5.11 10.52
N ILE A 47 6.46 6.19 11.30
CA ILE A 47 7.32 7.35 11.10
C ILE A 47 8.33 7.39 12.25
N LEU A 48 9.61 7.45 11.91
CA LEU A 48 10.70 7.70 12.85
C LEU A 48 10.83 9.21 13.05
N LEU A 49 10.62 9.64 14.30
CA LEU A 49 10.85 11.01 14.76
C LEU A 49 12.17 11.06 15.53
N GLY A 50 12.98 12.07 15.25
CA GLY A 50 14.27 12.29 15.90
C GLY A 50 14.72 13.72 15.69
N GLN A 51 16.00 14.02 15.94
CA GLN A 51 16.55 15.38 15.80
C GLN A 51 16.65 15.91 14.35
N GLY A 52 16.05 15.23 13.38
CA GLY A 52 16.09 15.62 11.97
C GLY A 52 14.74 15.40 11.29
N ALA A 53 14.72 15.54 9.96
CA ALA A 53 13.50 15.37 9.19
C ALA A 53 12.84 14.00 9.47
N PRO A 54 11.49 13.93 9.59
CA PRO A 54 10.77 12.67 9.75
C PRO A 54 11.14 11.66 8.66
N ARG A 55 11.39 10.42 9.07
CA ARG A 55 11.73 9.32 8.15
C ARG A 55 10.67 8.24 8.20
N LEU A 56 10.39 7.62 7.06
CA LEU A 56 9.62 6.40 7.00
C LEU A 56 10.45 5.29 7.65
N ALA A 57 9.87 4.58 8.61
CA ALA A 57 10.46 3.36 9.13
C ALA A 57 10.53 2.30 8.02
N PRO A 58 11.37 1.26 8.15
CA PRO A 58 11.33 0.15 7.21
C PRO A 58 9.92 -0.42 7.16
N LEU A 59 9.47 -0.84 5.98
CA LEU A 59 8.18 -1.51 5.88
C LEU A 59 8.18 -2.76 6.76
N TYR A 60 7.03 -3.04 7.37
CA TYR A 60 6.77 -4.25 8.13
C TYR A 60 5.38 -4.73 7.78
N ASP A 61 5.01 -5.92 8.26
CA ASP A 61 3.68 -6.50 8.01
C ASP A 61 3.35 -6.62 6.51
N LEU A 62 4.36 -7.02 5.72
CA LEU A 62 4.24 -7.22 4.29
C LEU A 62 3.84 -8.66 3.99
N MET A 63 2.67 -8.85 3.40
CA MET A 63 2.13 -10.16 3.06
C MET A 63 1.39 -10.10 1.71
N SER A 64 1.51 -11.13 0.86
CA SER A 64 0.80 -11.17 -0.45
C SER A 64 -0.48 -11.98 -0.31
N GLY A 65 -1.61 -11.30 -0.12
CA GLY A 65 -2.90 -11.97 0.14
C GLY A 65 -3.44 -12.76 -1.05
N LEU A 66 -2.90 -12.50 -2.24
CA LEU A 66 -3.29 -13.13 -3.49
C LEU A 66 -2.95 -14.63 -3.56
N ALA A 67 -2.06 -15.12 -2.69
CA ALA A 67 -1.74 -16.56 -2.60
C ALA A 67 -2.86 -17.40 -1.98
N TRP A 68 -3.86 -16.77 -1.36
CA TRP A 68 -4.98 -17.45 -0.70
C TRP A 68 -6.31 -17.11 -1.36
N SER A 69 -7.07 -18.13 -1.77
CA SER A 69 -8.35 -17.95 -2.47
C SER A 69 -9.51 -17.57 -1.56
N ASN A 70 -9.39 -17.83 -0.25
CA ASN A 70 -10.46 -17.66 0.74
C ASN A 70 -10.38 -16.35 1.52
N ILE A 71 -9.51 -15.42 1.14
CA ILE A 71 -9.40 -14.11 1.78
C ILE A 71 -9.84 -12.99 0.81
N PRO A 72 -10.37 -11.87 1.33
CA PRO A 72 -10.70 -10.72 0.50
C PRO A 72 -9.49 -10.20 -0.28
N GLN A 73 -9.66 -10.00 -1.59
CA GLN A 73 -8.61 -9.54 -2.50
C GLN A 73 -8.64 -8.01 -2.71
N ASN A 74 -9.45 -7.31 -1.92
CA ASN A 74 -9.51 -5.85 -1.91
C ASN A 74 -8.40 -5.30 -1.03
N HIS A 75 -7.68 -4.29 -1.51
CA HIS A 75 -6.70 -3.60 -0.69
C HIS A 75 -7.37 -2.81 0.43
N ALA A 76 -6.73 -2.81 1.60
CA ALA A 76 -7.09 -2.03 2.77
C ALA A 76 -7.20 -0.52 2.49
N GLN A 77 -6.38 0.00 1.57
CA GLN A 77 -6.39 1.39 1.12
C GLN A 77 -6.90 1.49 -0.32
N ALA A 78 -7.68 2.54 -0.61
CA ALA A 78 -8.15 2.81 -1.97
C ALA A 78 -7.14 3.66 -2.73
N ILE A 79 -6.91 3.33 -4.00
CA ILE A 79 -6.16 4.15 -4.95
C ILE A 79 -7.18 4.86 -5.83
N GLY A 80 -7.34 6.18 -5.64
CA GLY A 80 -8.28 6.96 -6.45
C GLY A 80 -9.72 6.44 -6.41
N GLY A 81 -10.15 5.87 -5.28
CA GLY A 81 -11.48 5.27 -5.10
C GLY A 81 -11.60 3.78 -5.46
N GLN A 82 -10.56 3.16 -6.01
CA GLN A 82 -10.55 1.73 -6.34
C GLN A 82 -9.78 0.92 -5.29
N ARG A 83 -10.37 -0.21 -4.88
CA ARG A 83 -9.77 -1.15 -3.89
C ARG A 83 -9.44 -2.51 -4.48
N ARG A 84 -10.11 -2.92 -5.55
CA ARG A 84 -9.81 -4.17 -6.26
C ARG A 84 -8.51 -3.98 -7.02
N GLY A 85 -7.44 -4.62 -6.54
CA GLY A 85 -6.12 -4.46 -7.11
C GLY A 85 -6.09 -4.58 -8.63
N ARG A 86 -6.66 -5.67 -9.17
CA ARG A 86 -6.73 -5.95 -10.62
C ARG A 86 -7.41 -4.86 -11.45
N HIS A 87 -8.21 -4.00 -10.84
CA HIS A 87 -8.90 -2.90 -11.53
C HIS A 87 -8.28 -1.54 -11.25
N ILE A 88 -7.10 -1.47 -10.63
CA ILE A 88 -6.36 -0.22 -10.49
C ILE A 88 -5.62 0.06 -11.82
N TYR A 89 -5.82 1.28 -12.34
CA TYR A 89 -5.40 1.75 -13.67
C TYR A 89 -4.84 3.17 -13.55
N GLY A 90 -4.25 3.69 -14.62
CA GLY A 90 -3.66 5.03 -14.66
C GLY A 90 -4.60 6.14 -14.19
N ARG A 91 -5.90 6.09 -14.52
CA ARG A 91 -6.90 7.06 -13.99
C ARG A 91 -6.95 7.12 -12.46
N HIS A 92 -6.81 5.99 -11.79
CA HIS A 92 -6.91 5.88 -10.34
C HIS A 92 -5.68 6.48 -9.67
N TRP A 93 -4.49 6.16 -10.20
CA TRP A 93 -3.23 6.75 -9.75
C TRP A 93 -3.18 8.26 -9.97
N ARG A 94 -3.72 8.77 -11.09
CA ARG A 94 -3.83 10.21 -11.33
C ARG A 94 -4.76 10.89 -10.33
N ARG A 95 -5.96 10.32 -10.09
CA ARG A 95 -6.89 10.84 -9.07
C ARG A 95 -6.28 10.84 -7.67
N MET A 96 -5.57 9.78 -7.29
CA MET A 96 -4.84 9.72 -6.02
C MET A 96 -3.74 10.78 -5.96
N ALA A 97 -2.98 10.95 -7.05
CA ALA A 97 -1.92 11.95 -7.12
C ALA A 97 -2.47 13.37 -6.95
N GLU A 98 -3.57 13.70 -7.64
CA GLU A 98 -4.26 14.99 -7.51
C GLU A 98 -4.72 15.24 -6.06
N ALA A 99 -5.35 14.25 -5.43
CA ALA A 99 -5.77 14.34 -4.03
C ALA A 99 -4.57 14.57 -3.08
N ALA A 100 -3.41 13.98 -3.40
CA ALA A 100 -2.18 14.06 -2.61
C ALA A 100 -1.22 15.21 -3.01
N CYS A 101 -1.65 16.15 -3.84
CA CYS A 101 -0.78 17.22 -4.38
C CYS A 101 0.46 16.73 -5.14
N LEU A 102 0.44 15.52 -5.71
CA LEU A 102 1.53 14.94 -6.48
C LEU A 102 1.34 15.15 -7.99
N ALA A 103 2.44 15.21 -8.73
CA ALA A 103 2.39 15.33 -10.18
C ALA A 103 1.84 14.04 -10.83
N ALA A 104 0.62 14.08 -11.35
CA ALA A 104 -0.09 12.94 -11.96
C ALA A 104 0.79 12.11 -12.93
N ARG A 105 1.44 12.76 -13.91
CA ARG A 105 2.36 12.07 -14.85
C ARG A 105 3.61 11.50 -14.14
N GLY A 106 4.11 12.19 -13.13
CA GLY A 106 5.24 11.72 -12.32
C GLY A 106 4.88 10.47 -11.52
N THR A 107 3.67 10.43 -10.95
CA THR A 107 3.14 9.27 -10.23
C THR A 107 3.01 8.05 -11.15
N ILE A 108 2.45 8.19 -12.36
CA ILE A 108 2.37 7.08 -13.32
C ILE A 108 3.75 6.51 -13.65
N ARG A 109 4.69 7.37 -14.04
CA ARG A 109 6.08 6.95 -14.28
C ARG A 109 6.69 6.27 -13.05
N ARG A 110 6.32 6.71 -11.85
CA ARG A 110 6.82 6.09 -10.62
C ARG A 110 6.27 4.70 -10.40
N VAL A 111 4.99 4.47 -10.71
CA VAL A 111 4.38 3.13 -10.68
C VAL A 111 5.18 2.19 -11.58
N GLU A 112 5.40 2.57 -12.84
CA GLU A 112 6.19 1.79 -13.81
C GLU A 112 7.62 1.52 -13.33
N GLN A 113 8.30 2.53 -12.77
CA GLN A 113 9.66 2.38 -12.26
C GLN A 113 9.74 1.40 -11.08
N VAL A 114 8.81 1.49 -10.14
CA VAL A 114 8.80 0.62 -8.96
C VAL A 114 8.45 -0.82 -9.34
N THR A 115 7.44 -1.04 -10.20
CA THR A 115 7.08 -2.40 -10.65
C THR A 115 8.20 -3.02 -11.48
N THR A 116 8.82 -2.26 -12.39
CA THR A 116 9.97 -2.74 -13.18
C THR A 116 11.13 -3.15 -12.27
N ARG A 117 11.46 -2.32 -11.26
CA ARG A 117 12.53 -2.64 -10.31
C ARG A 117 12.17 -3.86 -9.45
N LEU A 118 10.92 -3.97 -9.01
CA LEU A 118 10.42 -5.12 -8.26
C LEU A 118 10.61 -6.41 -9.04
N LEU A 119 10.14 -6.45 -10.29
CA LEU A 119 10.27 -7.63 -11.16
C LEU A 119 11.74 -8.01 -11.38
N ARG A 120 12.61 -7.02 -11.59
CA ARG A 120 14.05 -7.25 -11.75
C ARG A 120 14.71 -7.84 -10.50
N GLU A 121 14.32 -7.38 -9.31
CA GLU A 121 14.92 -7.83 -8.04
C GLU A 121 14.28 -9.10 -7.46
N LEU A 122 13.13 -9.54 -8.00
CA LEU A 122 12.38 -10.68 -7.49
C LEU A 122 13.18 -12.00 -7.51
N PRO A 123 13.90 -12.39 -8.59
CA PRO A 123 14.69 -13.63 -8.59
C PRO A 123 15.76 -13.66 -7.50
N ALA A 124 16.50 -12.56 -7.35
CA ALA A 124 17.53 -12.44 -6.32
C ALA A 124 16.95 -12.41 -4.89
N ALA A 125 15.71 -11.95 -4.71
CA ALA A 125 15.01 -12.05 -3.44
C ALA A 125 14.60 -13.51 -3.13
N VAL A 126 14.18 -14.27 -4.14
CA VAL A 126 13.84 -15.70 -4.01
C VAL A 126 15.09 -16.51 -3.65
N GLU A 127 16.22 -16.29 -4.31
CA GLU A 127 17.50 -16.92 -3.96
C GLU A 127 17.90 -16.65 -2.50
N GLU A 128 17.81 -15.38 -2.08
CA GLU A 128 18.16 -14.99 -0.71
C GLU A 128 17.25 -15.65 0.32
N VAL A 129 15.94 -15.70 0.08
CA VAL A 129 14.98 -16.37 0.98
C VAL A 129 15.17 -17.88 0.99
N THR A 130 15.54 -18.48 -0.15
CA THR A 130 15.81 -19.92 -0.25
C THR A 130 17.00 -20.34 0.62
N ALA A 131 17.99 -19.47 0.77
CA ALA A 131 19.14 -19.69 1.66
C ALA A 131 18.81 -19.48 3.16
N MET A 132 17.60 -19.03 3.51
CA MET A 132 17.21 -18.80 4.90
C MET A 132 16.71 -20.09 5.59
N PRO A 133 16.87 -20.21 6.92
CA PRO A 133 16.45 -21.40 7.67
C PRO A 133 14.94 -21.70 7.66
N ALA A 134 14.09 -20.76 7.23
CA ALA A 134 12.62 -20.87 7.33
C ALA A 134 11.97 -21.83 6.32
N GLY A 135 12.74 -22.34 5.34
CA GLY A 135 12.28 -23.30 4.34
C GLY A 135 11.48 -22.68 3.18
N PRO A 136 11.38 -23.37 2.03
CA PRO A 136 10.84 -22.82 0.79
C PRO A 136 9.30 -22.91 0.68
N ALA A 137 8.60 -23.29 1.75
CA ALA A 137 7.15 -23.50 1.71
C ALA A 137 6.44 -22.23 1.21
N MET A 138 5.58 -22.37 0.20
CA MET A 138 4.86 -21.29 -0.49
C MET A 138 5.73 -20.27 -1.26
N LEU A 139 7.07 -20.36 -1.23
CA LEU A 139 7.95 -19.36 -1.86
C LEU A 139 7.72 -19.24 -3.36
N GLU A 140 7.63 -20.37 -4.07
CA GLU A 140 7.33 -20.41 -5.51
C GLU A 140 5.95 -19.82 -5.82
N VAL A 141 4.96 -20.09 -4.96
CA VAL A 141 3.60 -19.56 -5.11
C VAL A 141 3.61 -18.04 -4.95
N PHE A 142 4.27 -17.52 -3.91
CA PHE A 142 4.40 -16.08 -3.72
C PHE A 142 5.18 -15.41 -4.84
N ALA A 143 6.29 -16.00 -5.29
CA ALA A 143 7.08 -15.45 -6.38
C ALA A 143 6.23 -15.30 -7.64
N ARG A 144 5.53 -16.36 -8.05
CA ARG A 144 4.64 -16.34 -9.22
C ARG A 144 3.55 -15.27 -9.09
N VAL A 145 2.84 -15.27 -7.96
CA VAL A 145 1.73 -14.35 -7.72
C VAL A 145 2.19 -12.88 -7.66
N ILE A 146 3.34 -12.61 -7.04
CA ILE A 146 3.94 -11.28 -7.01
C ILE A 146 4.37 -10.84 -8.42
N GLU A 147 4.96 -11.74 -9.21
CA GLU A 147 5.36 -11.47 -10.60
C GLU A 147 4.16 -11.12 -11.48
N GLU A 148 3.13 -11.96 -11.49
CA GLU A 148 1.87 -11.74 -12.20
C GLU A 148 1.26 -10.38 -11.82
N ARG A 149 1.18 -10.12 -10.52
CA ARG A 149 0.57 -8.91 -10.00
C ARG A 149 1.37 -7.65 -10.32
N ALA A 150 2.68 -7.66 -10.15
CA ALA A 150 3.54 -6.52 -10.44
C ALA A 150 3.56 -6.20 -11.94
N THR A 151 3.52 -7.24 -12.79
CA THR A 151 3.39 -7.11 -14.25
C THR A 151 2.06 -6.44 -14.61
N GLU A 152 0.96 -6.91 -14.03
CA GLU A 152 -0.37 -6.34 -14.24
C GLU A 152 -0.40 -4.86 -13.84
N VAL A 153 0.03 -4.53 -12.62
CA VAL A 153 0.06 -3.14 -12.11
C VAL A 153 0.92 -2.24 -12.99
N GLY A 154 2.08 -2.71 -13.44
CA GLY A 154 2.95 -1.97 -14.36
C GLY A 154 2.26 -1.69 -15.69
N SER A 155 1.63 -2.71 -16.29
CA SER A 155 0.92 -2.57 -17.57
C SER A 155 -0.28 -1.63 -17.49
N HIS A 156 -1.03 -1.67 -16.37
CA HIS A 156 -2.22 -0.87 -16.15
C HIS A 156 -1.92 0.62 -15.88
N ALA A 157 -0.71 0.95 -15.44
CA ALA A 157 -0.32 2.32 -15.11
C ALA A 157 -0.47 3.28 -16.31
N GLY A 158 -0.16 2.81 -17.52
CA GLY A 158 -0.31 3.57 -18.76
C GLY A 158 -1.71 3.49 -19.40
N GLN A 159 -2.63 2.72 -18.83
CA GLN A 159 -3.94 2.44 -19.41
C GLN A 159 -5.05 3.18 -18.66
N GLU A 160 -6.13 3.47 -19.39
CA GLU A 160 -7.34 3.99 -18.77
C GLU A 160 -8.16 2.89 -18.10
N GLY A 161 -8.17 1.67 -18.63
CA GLY A 161 -9.03 0.57 -18.18
C GLY A 161 -10.50 0.73 -18.57
N THR A 162 -11.37 -0.17 -18.12
CA THR A 162 -12.83 -0.03 -18.28
C THR A 162 -13.40 0.92 -17.23
N PRO A 163 -14.41 1.76 -17.55
CA PRO A 163 -15.03 2.66 -16.57
C PRO A 163 -15.47 1.90 -15.32
N ASP A 164 -15.34 2.54 -14.15
CA ASP A 164 -15.88 1.98 -12.93
C ASP A 164 -17.40 1.87 -13.11
N ILE A 165 -17.91 0.66 -13.32
CA ILE A 165 -19.34 0.39 -13.10
C ILE A 165 -19.54 0.66 -11.62
N ALA A 166 -20.52 1.52 -11.28
CA ALA A 166 -20.86 1.84 -9.89
C ALA A 166 -20.79 0.55 -9.07
N ALA A 167 -19.89 0.52 -8.09
CA ALA A 167 -19.61 -0.69 -7.35
C ALA A 167 -20.95 -1.26 -6.86
N ALA A 168 -21.29 -2.48 -7.29
CA ALA A 168 -22.21 -3.29 -6.52
C ALA A 168 -21.72 -3.24 -5.06
N PRO A 169 -22.62 -3.09 -4.08
CA PRO A 169 -22.24 -2.93 -2.68
C PRO A 169 -21.18 -3.96 -2.34
N ALA A 170 -20.12 -3.49 -1.67
CA ALA A 170 -18.97 -4.30 -1.32
C ALA A 170 -19.45 -5.67 -0.80
N ASP A 171 -18.82 -6.73 -1.28
CA ASP A 171 -19.01 -8.09 -0.78
C ASP A 171 -18.30 -8.20 0.59
N ASP A 172 -18.69 -7.32 1.51
CA ASP A 172 -18.36 -7.31 2.93
C ASP A 172 -19.33 -8.25 3.69
N ALA A 173 -20.04 -9.13 2.97
CA ALA A 173 -20.79 -10.20 3.60
C ALA A 173 -19.79 -11.06 4.38
N PRO A 174 -19.95 -11.20 5.72
CA PRO A 174 -19.13 -12.12 6.48
C PRO A 174 -19.29 -13.52 5.87
N PRO A 175 -18.23 -14.35 5.84
CA PRO A 175 -18.31 -15.69 5.30
C PRO A 175 -19.47 -16.44 5.98
N PRO A 176 -20.34 -17.14 5.23
CA PRO A 176 -21.44 -17.89 5.83
C PRO A 176 -20.83 -19.08 6.58
N GLY A 177 -20.69 -18.94 7.90
CA GLY A 177 -20.15 -20.04 8.72
C GLY A 177 -19.44 -19.64 10.00
N LEU A 178 -20.08 -18.83 10.85
CA LEU A 178 -19.82 -18.89 12.30
C LEU A 178 -21.13 -18.57 13.02
N ALA A 179 -21.91 -19.61 13.27
CA ALA A 179 -23.08 -19.52 14.13
C ALA A 179 -22.62 -19.04 15.52
N LEU A 180 -23.13 -17.87 15.91
CA LEU A 180 -22.99 -17.34 17.26
C LEU A 180 -23.59 -18.35 18.25
N ILE A 181 -22.74 -18.94 19.08
CA ILE A 181 -23.18 -19.54 20.35
C ILE A 181 -23.70 -18.37 21.20
N PRO A 182 -24.94 -18.41 21.73
CA PRO A 182 -25.47 -17.32 22.54
C PRO A 182 -24.66 -17.21 23.84
N PRO A 183 -24.27 -15.99 24.27
CA PRO A 183 -23.49 -15.83 25.49
C PRO A 183 -24.42 -15.94 26.71
N THR A 184 -24.22 -16.98 27.52
CA THR A 184 -24.54 -16.91 28.94
C THR A 184 -23.42 -16.17 29.66
N GLY A 185 -23.69 -14.96 30.15
CA GLY A 185 -22.79 -14.28 31.09
C GLY A 185 -22.59 -12.81 30.80
N THR A 186 -22.95 -12.00 31.79
CA THR A 186 -22.85 -10.55 31.87
C THR A 186 -21.41 -10.04 31.82
N ALA A 187 -21.08 -9.25 30.79
CA ALA A 187 -20.11 -8.16 30.87
C ALA A 187 -20.27 -7.26 29.63
N GLU A 188 -20.75 -6.04 29.84
CA GLU A 188 -20.71 -4.99 28.82
C GLU A 188 -19.26 -4.70 28.42
N THR A 189 -18.91 -5.00 27.19
CA THR A 189 -17.82 -4.34 26.48
C THR A 189 -18.35 -4.04 25.09
N VAL A 190 -18.82 -2.81 24.91
CA VAL A 190 -19.21 -2.27 23.62
C VAL A 190 -17.95 -2.14 22.77
N LEU A 191 -17.62 -3.21 22.04
CA LEU A 191 -16.60 -3.18 21.01
C LEU A 191 -17.22 -2.49 19.78
N LEU A 192 -16.99 -1.19 19.66
CA LEU A 192 -17.26 -0.49 18.40
C LEU A 192 -16.36 -1.09 17.30
N PRO A 193 -16.89 -1.43 16.11
CA PRO A 193 -16.08 -1.95 15.02
C PRO A 193 -15.16 -0.83 14.51
N LEU A 194 -13.86 -0.96 14.77
CA LEU A 194 -12.78 -0.18 14.18
C LEU A 194 -12.56 -0.61 12.73
N GLN A 195 -13.56 -0.42 11.88
CA GLN A 195 -13.42 -0.55 10.43
C GLN A 195 -13.83 0.77 9.78
N ALA A 196 -12.98 1.25 8.86
CA ALA A 196 -13.11 2.49 8.10
C ALA A 196 -12.64 3.79 8.79
N PHE A 197 -11.34 3.89 9.05
CA PHE A 197 -10.67 5.16 8.74
C PHE A 197 -10.04 5.04 7.35
N PRO A 198 -10.67 5.54 6.28
CA PRO A 198 -9.92 5.78 5.06
C PRO A 198 -8.73 6.67 5.43
N LEU A 199 -7.56 6.40 4.84
CA LEU A 199 -6.49 7.38 4.85
C LEU A 199 -7.04 8.61 4.11
N PHE A 200 -7.62 9.54 4.86
CA PHE A 200 -8.15 10.78 4.34
C PHE A 200 -6.92 11.60 3.99
N ILE A 201 -6.43 11.41 2.77
CA ILE A 201 -5.49 12.35 2.18
C ILE A 201 -6.28 13.66 2.12
N MET A 202 -5.96 14.56 3.03
CA MET A 202 -6.60 15.85 3.15
C MET A 202 -6.50 16.51 1.76
N PRO A 203 -7.63 16.88 1.12
CA PRO A 203 -7.59 17.44 -0.22
C PRO A 203 -6.68 18.66 -0.23
N CYS A 204 -5.92 18.80 -1.29
CA CYS A 204 -4.90 19.84 -1.47
C CYS A 204 -5.49 21.26 -1.36
N ASN A 205 -5.73 21.76 -0.14
CA ASN A 205 -6.07 23.15 0.07
C ASN A 205 -4.77 23.91 0.35
N ARG A 206 -4.20 24.49 -0.72
CA ARG A 206 -3.00 25.35 -0.65
C ARG A 206 -3.15 26.53 0.32
N ALA A 207 -4.36 26.85 0.76
CA ALA A 207 -4.68 27.93 1.69
C ALA A 207 -4.65 27.53 3.19
N ALA A 208 -4.39 26.26 3.54
CA ALA A 208 -4.55 25.76 4.92
C ALA A 208 -3.26 25.41 5.67
N PHE A 209 -2.07 25.75 5.14
CA PHE A 209 -0.83 25.70 5.92
C PHE A 209 -0.64 27.05 6.63
N PRO A 210 -0.82 27.15 7.96
CA PRO A 210 -0.33 28.32 8.68
C PRO A 210 1.19 28.37 8.54
N ALA A 211 1.73 29.53 8.19
CA ALA A 211 3.16 29.75 7.95
C ALA A 211 4.02 29.67 9.24
N ASP A 212 3.47 29.13 10.33
CA ASP A 212 3.89 29.44 11.68
C ASP A 212 4.69 28.30 12.34
N LEU A 213 4.94 27.20 11.61
CA LEU A 213 5.67 26.03 12.14
C LEU A 213 7.18 26.07 11.93
N GLU A 214 7.73 27.00 11.13
CA GLU A 214 9.19 27.15 10.95
C GLU A 214 9.90 27.82 12.13
N GLN A 215 9.20 28.45 13.09
CA GLN A 215 9.84 29.22 14.17
C GLN A 215 10.03 28.45 15.51
N ARG A 216 9.65 27.18 15.61
CA ARG A 216 9.76 26.41 16.87
C ARG A 216 10.87 25.37 16.91
N ALA A 217 11.70 25.26 15.87
CA ALA A 217 12.82 24.31 15.83
C ALA A 217 14.14 24.86 16.41
N ASP A 218 14.23 26.18 16.66
CA ASP A 218 15.46 26.85 17.12
C ASP A 218 15.35 27.47 18.54
N ARG A 219 14.66 26.81 19.48
CA ARG A 219 14.73 27.17 20.91
C ARG A 219 14.92 25.96 21.81
#